data_AF-A0A1S1HCG1-F1
#
_entry.id   AF-A0A1S1HCG1-F1
#
_cell.length_a   1.000
_cell.length_b   1.000
_cell.length_c   1.000
_cell.angle_alpha   90.00
_cell.angle_beta   90.00
_cell.angle_gamma   90.00
#
_symmetry.space_group_name_H-M   'P 1'
#
loop_
_entity.id
_entity.type
_entity.pdbx_description
1 polymer ?
#
loop_
_entity_poly.entity_id
_entity_poly.type
_entity_poly.pdbx_seq_one_letter_code
_entity_poly.pdbx_strand_id
1 'polypeptide(L)'
;MAGGKSGVDWASARRMRGMIKRLTPEARAEMIVEMNLVGDDELARMRRDVSRRSGFLASGLSKKVYPKSLRLRVGFIGKKVNRDRWYRWIIERGRKAKTVEVNRRRGRTAPASYPLRVKAMRARPYVFSGGGAARIARSQRLQDFWGKVLTRVGAGGVL
;
A
#
# COMPACT_ATOMS: atom_id res chain seq x y z
N MET A 1 -14.11 -27.27 1.26
CA MET A 1 -13.96 -25.80 1.27
C MET A 1 -12.83 -25.42 0.33
N ALA A 2 -13.14 -24.78 -0.79
CA ALA A 2 -12.18 -24.51 -1.86
C ALA A 2 -11.12 -23.48 -1.40
N GLY A 3 -9.90 -23.94 -1.21
CA GLY A 3 -8.73 -23.09 -1.03
C GLY A 3 -8.42 -22.38 -2.34
N GLY A 4 -8.95 -21.17 -2.49
CA GLY A 4 -8.65 -20.29 -3.63
C GLY A 4 -7.17 -19.96 -3.65
N LYS A 5 -6.39 -20.67 -4.47
CA LYS A 5 -5.04 -20.28 -4.84
C LYS A 5 -5.17 -18.91 -5.52
N SER A 6 -4.85 -17.83 -4.81
CA SER A 6 -4.60 -16.52 -5.42
C SER A 6 -3.27 -16.58 -6.18
N GLY A 7 -3.20 -17.44 -7.17
CA GLY A 7 -2.10 -17.52 -8.12
C GLY A 7 -2.24 -16.33 -9.05
N VAL A 8 -1.19 -15.53 -9.17
CA VAL A 8 -1.14 -14.49 -10.20
C VAL A 8 -1.24 -15.19 -11.55
N ASP A 9 -2.28 -14.87 -12.32
CA ASP A 9 -2.37 -15.32 -13.71
C ASP A 9 -1.27 -14.62 -14.53
N TRP A 10 -0.18 -15.35 -14.71
CA TRP A 10 1.00 -14.87 -15.42
C TRP A 10 0.74 -14.61 -16.90
N ALA A 11 -0.23 -15.28 -17.52
CA ALA A 11 -0.60 -15.05 -18.92
C ALA A 11 -1.31 -13.70 -19.06
N SER A 12 -2.27 -13.41 -18.19
CA SER A 12 -2.93 -12.10 -18.15
C SER A 12 -1.95 -10.98 -17.76
N ALA A 13 -1.05 -11.22 -16.81
CA ALA A 13 0.00 -10.25 -16.45
C ALA A 13 1.00 -9.97 -17.59
N ARG A 14 1.27 -10.96 -18.46
CA ARG A 14 2.12 -10.80 -19.65
C ARG A 14 1.39 -10.00 -20.73
N ARG A 15 0.12 -10.33 -21.02
CA ARG A 15 -0.73 -9.57 -21.97
C ARG A 15 -0.86 -8.11 -21.56
N MET A 16 -1.14 -7.85 -20.27
CA MET A 16 -1.21 -6.49 -19.72
C MET A 16 0.10 -5.72 -19.93
N ARG A 17 1.25 -6.35 -19.66
CA ARG A 17 2.56 -5.74 -19.90
C ARG A 17 2.82 -5.41 -21.37
N GLY A 18 2.40 -6.30 -22.28
CA GLY A 18 2.47 -6.05 -23.72
C GLY A 18 1.63 -4.84 -24.13
N MET A 19 0.40 -4.76 -23.64
CA MET A 19 -0.49 -3.62 -23.88
C MET A 19 0.10 -2.30 -23.35
N ILE A 20 0.58 -2.28 -22.10
CA ILE A 20 1.20 -1.08 -21.50
C ILE A 20 2.40 -0.59 -22.32
N LYS A 21 3.16 -1.49 -22.94
CA LYS A 21 4.31 -1.12 -23.79
C LYS A 21 3.88 -0.46 -25.10
N ARG A 22 2.69 -0.79 -25.60
CA ARG A 22 2.18 -0.28 -26.88
C ARG A 22 1.49 1.07 -26.76
N LEU A 23 1.12 1.51 -25.55
CA LEU A 23 0.48 2.81 -25.33
C LEU A 23 1.32 3.98 -25.88
N THR A 24 0.68 4.89 -26.58
CA THR A 24 1.18 6.23 -26.94
C THR A 24 1.80 6.94 -25.73
N PRO A 25 2.79 7.81 -25.97
CA PRO A 25 3.29 8.73 -24.96
C PRO A 25 2.18 9.57 -24.31
N GLU A 26 1.18 10.00 -25.08
CA GLU A 26 0.06 10.84 -24.65
C GLU A 26 -0.86 10.07 -23.68
N ALA A 27 -1.33 8.88 -24.07
CA ALA A 27 -2.15 8.05 -23.19
C ALA A 27 -1.39 7.65 -21.91
N ARG A 28 -0.07 7.46 -22.01
CA ARG A 28 0.77 7.21 -20.83
C ARG A 28 0.81 8.42 -19.89
N ALA A 29 0.95 9.64 -20.43
CA ALA A 29 0.99 10.87 -19.64
C ALA A 29 -0.34 11.09 -18.91
N GLU A 30 -1.47 10.93 -19.60
CA GLU A 30 -2.82 11.00 -19.01
C GLU A 30 -2.98 9.98 -17.87
N MET A 31 -2.55 8.73 -18.10
CA MET A 31 -2.63 7.69 -17.06
C MET A 31 -1.79 8.04 -15.83
N ILE A 32 -0.60 8.63 -16.03
CA ILE A 32 0.26 9.05 -14.93
C ILE A 32 -0.43 10.13 -14.09
N VAL A 33 -1.16 11.06 -14.73
CA VAL A 33 -1.95 12.08 -14.03
C VAL A 33 -3.05 11.42 -13.19
N GLU A 34 -3.86 10.54 -13.78
CA GLU A 34 -4.94 9.85 -13.04
C GLU A 34 -4.41 8.98 -11.89
N MET A 35 -3.30 8.27 -12.10
CA MET A 35 -2.64 7.50 -11.04
C MET A 35 -2.10 8.39 -9.92
N ASN A 36 -1.66 9.60 -10.23
CA ASN A 36 -1.22 10.55 -9.21
C ASN A 36 -2.38 11.04 -8.37
N LEU A 37 -3.51 11.40 -9.00
CA LEU A 37 -4.73 11.84 -8.31
C LEU A 37 -5.26 10.75 -7.38
N VAL A 38 -5.45 9.54 -7.90
CA VAL A 38 -5.90 8.39 -7.08
C VAL A 38 -4.90 8.06 -5.98
N GLY A 39 -3.61 8.20 -6.27
CA GLY A 39 -2.54 8.03 -5.28
C GLY A 39 -2.58 9.07 -4.17
N ASP A 40 -2.92 10.32 -4.46
CA ASP A 40 -3.05 11.40 -3.50
C ASP A 40 -4.27 11.23 -2.60
N ASP A 41 -5.43 10.91 -3.18
CA ASP A 41 -6.65 10.63 -2.44
C ASP A 41 -6.46 9.48 -1.45
N GLU A 42 -5.82 8.41 -1.92
CA GLU A 42 -5.50 7.24 -1.13
C GLU A 42 -4.51 7.59 0.00
N LEU A 43 -3.44 8.33 -0.32
CA LEU A 43 -2.44 8.74 0.65
C LEU A 43 -3.04 9.66 1.72
N ALA A 44 -3.88 10.60 1.33
CA ALA A 44 -4.59 11.50 2.22
C ALA A 44 -5.49 10.70 3.17
N ARG A 45 -6.24 9.71 2.66
CA ARG A 45 -7.05 8.83 3.51
C ARG A 45 -6.19 8.02 4.49
N MET A 46 -5.13 7.35 4.01
CA MET A 46 -4.23 6.60 4.89
C MET A 46 -3.64 7.49 6.00
N ARG A 47 -3.33 8.75 5.70
CA ARG A 47 -2.85 9.74 6.68
C ARG A 47 -3.92 10.20 7.67
N ARG A 48 -5.20 10.17 7.31
CA ARG A 48 -6.31 10.42 8.24
C ARG A 48 -6.52 9.24 9.20
N ASP A 49 -6.44 8.02 8.69
CA ASP A 49 -6.77 6.81 9.45
C ASP A 49 -5.62 6.32 10.35
N VAL A 50 -4.37 6.63 9.99
CA VAL A 50 -3.18 6.17 10.70
C VAL A 50 -3.14 6.69 12.15
N SER A 51 -2.69 5.84 13.08
CA SER A 51 -2.50 6.24 14.47
C SER A 51 -1.46 7.35 14.60
N ARG A 52 -1.86 8.48 15.19
CA ARG A 52 -0.96 9.61 15.49
C ARG A 52 -0.17 9.43 16.80
N ARG A 53 -0.69 8.61 17.73
CA ARG A 53 -0.07 8.40 19.06
C ARG A 53 1.14 7.47 19.03
N SER A 54 1.42 6.80 17.91
CA SER A 54 2.42 5.73 17.85
C SER A 54 3.38 5.93 16.68
N GLY A 55 4.68 6.04 16.98
CA GLY A 55 5.77 5.72 16.03
C GLY A 55 5.90 6.59 14.77
N PHE A 56 5.42 7.84 14.76
CA PHE A 56 5.51 8.75 13.60
C PHE A 56 5.07 8.09 12.28
N LEU A 57 3.99 7.30 12.33
CA LEU A 57 3.57 6.46 11.21
C LEU A 57 3.10 7.28 10.01
N ALA A 58 2.43 8.41 10.25
CA ALA A 58 1.96 9.31 9.19
C ALA A 58 3.08 9.82 8.27
N SER A 59 4.25 10.14 8.83
CA SER A 59 5.40 10.63 8.04
C SER A 59 6.07 9.55 7.20
N GLY A 60 5.84 8.28 7.50
CA GLY A 60 6.35 7.16 6.70
C GLY A 60 5.46 6.79 5.51
N LEU A 61 4.27 7.38 5.40
CA LEU A 61 3.35 7.12 4.29
C LEU A 61 3.72 7.96 3.08
N SER A 62 3.94 7.28 1.95
CA SER A 62 4.28 7.89 0.67
C SER A 62 3.56 7.21 -0.49
N LYS A 63 3.47 7.93 -1.61
CA LYS A 63 3.05 7.40 -2.91
C LYS A 63 4.26 7.28 -3.84
N LYS A 64 4.21 6.31 -4.75
CA LYS A 64 5.18 6.18 -5.84
C LYS A 64 4.48 5.66 -7.09
N VAL A 65 4.51 6.46 -8.14
CA VAL A 65 4.10 6.07 -9.49
C VAL A 65 5.35 5.62 -10.26
N TYR A 66 5.22 4.55 -11.04
CA TYR A 66 6.28 4.04 -11.90
C TYR A 66 5.88 4.25 -13.38
N PRO A 67 6.28 5.36 -14.02
CA PRO A 67 5.80 5.78 -15.34
C PRO A 67 5.95 4.70 -16.44
N LYS A 68 7.10 4.01 -16.45
CA LYS A 68 7.41 2.97 -17.44
C LYS A 68 6.48 1.74 -17.35
N SER A 69 6.08 1.40 -16.13
CA SER A 69 5.31 0.17 -15.86
C SER A 69 3.85 0.43 -15.49
N LEU A 70 3.44 1.71 -15.40
CA LEU A 70 2.12 2.15 -14.93
C LEU A 70 1.69 1.46 -13.64
N ARG A 71 2.63 1.39 -12.67
CA ARG A 71 2.36 0.84 -11.33
C ARG A 71 2.25 1.97 -10.32
N LEU A 72 1.20 1.92 -9.50
CA LEU A 72 1.01 2.81 -8.35
C LEU A 72 1.30 2.01 -7.07
N ARG A 73 2.09 2.59 -6.17
CA ARG A 73 2.28 2.10 -4.80
C ARG A 73 1.93 3.22 -3.84
N VAL A 74 1.12 2.92 -2.83
CA VAL A 74 0.78 3.84 -1.74
C VAL A 74 0.93 3.11 -0.42
N GLY A 75 1.58 3.74 0.56
CA GLY A 75 1.79 3.18 1.89
C GLY A 75 3.22 3.39 2.39
N PHE A 76 3.75 2.43 3.14
CA PHE A 76 5.16 2.47 3.57
C PHE A 76 6.08 1.93 2.47
N ILE A 77 6.79 2.84 1.79
CA ILE A 77 7.64 2.50 0.65
C ILE A 77 9.11 2.54 1.08
N GLY A 78 9.82 1.42 0.89
CA GLY A 78 11.27 1.30 1.12
C GLY A 78 11.66 0.59 2.42
N LYS A 79 12.88 0.02 2.43
CA LYS A 79 13.38 -0.82 3.53
C LYS A 79 13.54 -0.04 4.84
N LYS A 80 14.15 1.15 4.79
CA LYS A 80 14.39 2.00 5.98
C LYS A 80 13.09 2.36 6.68
N VAL A 81 12.12 2.91 5.94
CA VAL A 81 10.78 3.24 6.46
C VAL A 81 10.11 2.00 7.05
N ASN A 82 10.20 0.85 6.37
CA ASN A 82 9.63 -0.40 6.87
C ASN A 82 10.22 -0.85 8.21
N ARG A 83 11.53 -0.70 8.38
CA ARG A 83 12.24 -1.04 9.63
C ARG A 83 11.90 -0.07 10.75
N ASP A 84 11.98 1.22 10.48
CA ASP A 84 11.82 2.27 11.49
C ASP A 84 10.35 2.44 11.93
N ARG A 85 9.39 1.96 11.13
CA ARG A 85 7.94 2.01 11.40
C ARG A 85 7.37 0.65 11.81
N TRP A 86 8.13 -0.07 12.64
CA TRP A 86 7.77 -1.41 13.13
C TRP A 86 6.37 -1.49 13.75
N TYR A 87 5.97 -0.49 14.53
CA TYR A 87 4.66 -0.43 15.20
C TYR A 87 3.44 -0.53 14.28
N ARG A 88 3.60 -0.26 12.98
CA ARG A 88 2.50 -0.41 12.02
C ARG A 88 1.88 -1.79 12.06
N TRP A 89 2.68 -2.85 12.22
CA TRP A 89 2.20 -4.22 12.12
C TRP A 89 1.32 -4.60 13.30
N ILE A 90 1.69 -4.10 14.48
CA ILE A 90 0.91 -4.26 15.70
C ILE A 90 -0.43 -3.53 15.57
N ILE A 91 -0.46 -2.36 14.93
CA ILE A 91 -1.69 -1.59 14.77
C ILE A 91 -2.59 -2.21 13.69
N GLU A 92 -2.03 -2.55 12.53
CA GLU A 92 -2.76 -3.15 11.39
C GLU A 92 -3.41 -4.49 11.74
N ARG A 93 -2.77 -5.29 12.59
CA ARG A 93 -3.22 -6.64 12.96
C ARG A 93 -3.79 -6.74 14.37
N GLY A 94 -3.59 -5.71 15.20
CA GLY A 94 -3.86 -5.78 16.63
C GLY A 94 -2.83 -6.62 17.38
N ARG A 95 -3.01 -6.73 18.70
CA ARG A 95 -2.29 -7.68 19.55
C ARG A 95 -3.18 -8.24 20.64
N LYS A 96 -2.92 -9.47 21.05
CA LYS A 96 -3.49 -10.06 22.28
C LYS A 96 -2.75 -9.54 23.50
N ALA A 97 -3.40 -9.61 24.67
CA ALA A 97 -2.73 -9.32 25.93
C ALA A 97 -1.64 -10.36 26.17
N LYS A 98 -0.46 -9.91 26.63
CA LYS A 98 0.61 -10.80 27.06
C LYS A 98 1.53 -10.09 28.05
N THR A 99 2.30 -10.85 28.81
CA THR A 99 3.43 -10.32 29.58
C THR A 99 4.68 -10.45 28.71
N VAL A 100 5.46 -9.38 28.61
CA VAL A 100 6.75 -9.38 27.89
C VAL A 100 7.84 -8.94 28.83
N GLU A 101 9.01 -9.56 28.70
CA GLU A 101 10.20 -9.07 29.37
C GLU A 101 10.75 -7.86 28.60
N VAL A 102 10.98 -6.77 29.31
CA VAL A 102 11.47 -5.52 28.72
C VAL A 102 12.84 -5.23 29.28
N ASN A 103 13.82 -5.11 28.39
CA ASN A 103 15.17 -4.68 28.73
C ASN A 103 15.25 -3.17 28.50
N ARG A 104 15.33 -2.40 29.59
CA ARG A 104 15.43 -0.93 29.52
C ARG A 104 16.84 -0.47 29.84
N ARG A 105 17.45 0.23 28.89
CA ARG A 105 18.74 0.92 29.03
C ARG A 105 18.47 2.43 29.06
N ARG A 106 18.16 2.99 30.23
CA ARG A 106 17.97 4.45 30.38
C ARG A 106 18.95 4.98 31.41
N GLY A 107 20.06 5.56 30.95
CA GLY A 107 21.06 6.22 31.80
C GLY A 107 21.74 5.33 32.86
N ARG A 108 21.63 4.00 32.76
CA ARG A 108 22.26 3.04 33.67
C ARG A 108 23.32 2.22 32.95
N THR A 109 24.39 1.89 33.67
CA THR A 109 25.50 1.06 33.21
C THR A 109 25.04 -0.37 32.84
N ALA A 110 24.13 -0.94 33.62
CA ALA A 110 23.49 -2.24 33.35
C ALA A 110 22.03 -2.08 32.89
N PRO A 111 21.57 -2.85 31.88
CA PRO A 111 20.17 -2.88 31.48
C PRO A 111 19.31 -3.52 32.58
N ALA A 112 18.18 -2.90 32.91
CA ALA A 112 17.20 -3.45 33.83
C ALA A 112 16.15 -4.25 33.05
N SER A 113 15.97 -5.51 33.41
CA SER A 113 14.95 -6.40 32.85
C SER A 113 13.78 -6.50 33.82
N TYR A 114 12.56 -6.31 33.32
CA TYR A 114 11.34 -6.50 34.13
C TYR A 114 10.16 -6.96 33.27
N PRO A 115 9.22 -7.72 33.86
CA PRO A 115 8.01 -8.12 33.17
C PRO A 115 7.06 -6.92 33.02
N LEU A 116 6.61 -6.68 31.79
CA LEU A 116 5.61 -5.68 31.46
C LEU A 116 4.35 -6.37 30.92
N ARG A 117 3.23 -6.18 31.60
CA ARG A 117 1.92 -6.63 31.09
C ARG A 117 1.43 -5.67 30.02
N VAL A 118 1.41 -6.14 28.77
CA VAL A 118 0.86 -5.38 27.66
C VAL A 118 -0.60 -5.74 27.42
N LYS A 119 -1.46 -4.71 27.38
CA LYS A 119 -2.90 -4.87 27.11
C LYS A 119 -3.17 -5.27 25.67
N ALA A 120 -4.27 -5.98 25.46
CA ALA A 120 -4.79 -6.25 24.13
C ALA A 120 -5.07 -4.95 23.36
N MET A 121 -4.91 -4.99 22.05
CA MET A 121 -5.18 -3.89 21.13
C MET A 121 -5.96 -4.43 19.94
N ARG A 122 -7.11 -3.82 19.65
CA ARG A 122 -7.90 -4.15 18.46
C ARG A 122 -7.15 -3.73 17.19
N ALA A 123 -7.26 -4.52 16.13
CA ALA A 123 -6.74 -4.18 14.82
C ALA A 123 -7.37 -2.87 14.31
N ARG A 124 -6.53 -1.97 13.81
CA ARG A 124 -6.93 -0.73 13.15
C ARG A 124 -6.23 -0.68 11.79
N PRO A 125 -6.80 -1.33 10.77
CA PRO A 125 -6.23 -1.37 9.44
C PRO A 125 -6.21 0.01 8.77
N TYR A 126 -5.15 0.35 8.05
CA TYR A 126 -5.12 1.60 7.25
C TYR A 126 -4.36 1.45 5.91
N VAL A 127 -3.39 0.54 5.81
CA VAL A 127 -2.61 0.22 4.60
C VAL A 127 -2.98 -1.15 4.03
N PHE A 128 -2.80 -2.23 4.80
CA PHE A 128 -2.83 -3.60 4.25
C PHE A 128 -4.21 -4.23 4.41
N SER A 129 -4.69 -4.35 5.65
CA SER A 129 -5.99 -4.95 5.95
C SER A 129 -7.15 -3.97 5.72
N GLY A 130 -6.86 -2.67 5.53
CA GLY A 130 -7.86 -1.64 5.19
C GLY A 130 -8.28 -1.66 3.72
N GLY A 131 -7.69 -2.59 2.95
CA GLY A 131 -7.99 -2.78 1.54
C GLY A 131 -7.46 -1.69 0.65
N GLY A 132 -6.38 -0.98 1.00
CA GLY A 132 -5.91 0.17 0.23
C GLY A 132 -5.61 -0.17 -1.24
N ALA A 133 -4.86 -1.25 -1.49
CA ALA A 133 -4.65 -1.78 -2.84
C ALA A 133 -5.96 -2.17 -3.54
N ALA A 134 -6.92 -2.76 -2.81
CA ALA A 134 -8.22 -3.14 -3.34
C ALA A 134 -9.12 -1.93 -3.64
N ARG A 135 -8.98 -0.82 -2.88
CA ARG A 135 -9.67 0.45 -3.13
C ARG A 135 -9.12 1.13 -4.36
N ILE A 136 -7.79 1.20 -4.51
CA ILE A 136 -7.16 1.68 -5.74
C ILE A 136 -7.66 0.86 -6.95
N ALA A 137 -7.71 -0.47 -6.84
CA ALA A 137 -8.19 -1.34 -7.92
C ALA A 137 -9.69 -1.13 -8.26
N ARG A 138 -10.48 -0.67 -7.29
CA ARG A 138 -11.89 -0.30 -7.47
C ARG A 138 -12.10 1.19 -7.81
N SER A 139 -11.03 1.93 -8.08
CA SER A 139 -11.15 3.34 -8.46
C SER A 139 -11.87 3.46 -9.80
N GLN A 140 -13.05 4.09 -9.79
CA GLN A 140 -13.84 4.33 -11.00
C GLN A 140 -13.02 5.11 -12.04
N ARG A 141 -12.24 6.10 -11.62
CA ARG A 141 -11.34 6.87 -12.51
C ARG A 141 -10.39 5.99 -13.32
N LEU A 142 -9.75 5.03 -12.65
CA LEU A 142 -8.82 4.12 -13.32
C LEU A 142 -9.57 3.14 -14.23
N GLN A 143 -10.75 2.68 -13.80
CA GLN A 143 -11.60 1.80 -14.61
C GLN A 143 -12.10 2.50 -15.88
N ASP A 144 -12.56 3.75 -15.76
CA ASP A 144 -13.04 4.56 -16.88
C ASP A 144 -11.90 4.85 -17.86
N PHE A 145 -10.71 5.20 -17.36
CA PHE A 145 -9.54 5.39 -18.19
C PHE A 145 -9.18 4.11 -18.95
N TRP A 146 -9.11 2.97 -18.27
CA TRP A 146 -8.84 1.69 -18.93
C TRP A 146 -9.94 1.31 -19.92
N GLY A 147 -11.20 1.60 -19.62
CA GLY A 147 -12.32 1.44 -20.55
C GLY A 147 -12.10 2.23 -21.83
N LYS A 148 -11.78 3.52 -21.72
CA LYS A 148 -11.49 4.40 -22.88
C LYS A 148 -10.31 3.91 -23.70
N VAL A 149 -9.20 3.54 -23.04
CA VAL A 149 -8.01 3.01 -23.70
C VAL A 149 -8.31 1.70 -24.41
N LEU A 150 -8.97 0.75 -23.75
CA LEU A 150 -9.31 -0.55 -24.32
C LEU A 150 -10.28 -0.43 -25.49
N THR A 151 -11.26 0.46 -25.42
CA THR A 151 -12.18 0.74 -26.53
C THR A 151 -11.44 1.32 -27.73
N ARG A 152 -10.51 2.26 -27.52
CA ARG A 152 -9.69 2.83 -28.61
C ARG A 152 -8.81 1.78 -29.28
N VAL A 153 -8.23 0.86 -28.50
CA VAL A 153 -7.46 -0.29 -29.01
C VAL A 153 -8.35 -1.27 -29.77
N GLY A 154 -9.51 -1.62 -29.21
CA GLY A 154 -10.45 -2.58 -29.78
C GLY A 154 -11.10 -2.10 -31.07
N ALA A 155 -11.26 -0.79 -31.24
CA ALA A 155 -11.78 -0.16 -32.46
C ALA A 155 -10.74 -0.03 -33.60
N GLY A 156 -9.54 -0.63 -33.45
CA GLY A 156 -8.48 -0.52 -34.47
C GLY A 156 -7.77 0.83 -34.50
N GLY A 157 -7.98 1.67 -33.48
CA GLY A 157 -7.27 2.94 -33.34
C GLY A 157 -5.79 2.72 -33.06
N VAL A 158 -4.94 3.52 -33.71
CA VAL A 158 -3.49 3.51 -33.47
C VAL A 158 -3.25 3.92 -32.01
N LEU A 159 -2.45 3.09 -31.34
CA LEU A 159 -2.13 3.21 -29.92
C LEU A 159 -1.07 4.25 -29.65
#